data_AF-A0A7C5Y3T4-F1
#
_entry.id   AF-A0A7C5Y3T4-F1
#
_cell.length_a   1.000
_cell.length_b   1.000
_cell.length_c   1.000
_cell.angle_alpha   90.00
_cell.angle_beta   90.00
_cell.angle_gamma   90.00
#
_symmetry.space_group_name_H-M   'P 1'
#
loop_
_entity.id
_entity.type
_entity.pdbx_description
1 polymer ?
#
loop_
_entity_poly.entity_id
_entity_poly.type
_entity_poly.pdbx_seq_one_letter_code
_entity_poly.pdbx_strand_id
1 'polypeptide(L)' 'MSRGFREIFKIVYSTRGRFRTTRRSIEDSLRLARLARELVNAYIEVIEWCGERRVLRLKK' A
#
# COMPACT_ATOMS: atom_id res chain seq x y z
N MET A 1 -6.48 10.50 5.88
CA MET A 1 -4.99 10.46 5.81
C MET A 1 -4.46 11.84 6.22
N SER A 2 -3.80 11.95 7.38
CA SER A 2 -3.37 13.26 7.91
C SER A 2 -2.29 13.89 7.01
N ARG A 3 -2.34 15.23 6.87
CA ARG A 3 -1.42 16.02 6.01
C ARG A 3 0.07 15.71 6.27
N GLY A 4 0.42 15.42 7.52
CA GLY A 4 1.80 15.13 7.95
C GLY A 4 2.37 13.82 7.39
N PHE A 5 1.55 12.78 7.19
CA PHE A 5 2.04 11.52 6.62
C PHE A 5 2.53 11.69 5.17
N ARG A 6 1.86 12.55 4.41
CA ARG A 6 2.22 12.86 3.02
C ARG A 6 3.54 13.62 2.93
N GLU A 7 3.75 14.58 3.82
CA GLU A 7 5.00 15.36 3.94
C GLU A 7 6.19 14.46 4.26
N ILE A 8 6.07 13.62 5.29
CA ILE A 8 7.12 12.67 5.69
C ILE A 8 7.44 11.70 4.56
N PHE A 9 6.42 11.16 3.89
CA PHE A 9 6.62 10.27 2.75
C PHE A 9 7.40 10.96 1.62
N LYS A 10 7.08 12.22 1.30
CA LYS A 10 7.80 12.98 0.26
C LYS A 10 9.27 13.17 0.62
N ILE A 11 9.58 13.52 1.88
CA ILE A 11 10.96 13.72 2.36
C ILE A 11 11.76 12.41 2.26
N VAL A 12 11.19 11.30 2.73
CA VAL A 12 11.85 9.98 2.63
C VAL A 12 12.01 9.55 1.17
N TYR A 13 11.04 9.88 0.32
CA TYR A 13 11.09 9.56 -1.09
C TYR A 13 12.13 10.39 -1.85
N SER A 14 12.29 11.68 -1.53
CA SER A 14 13.27 12.58 -2.16
C SER A 14 14.70 12.35 -1.68
N THR A 15 14.89 11.84 -0.45
CA THR A 15 16.21 11.54 0.12
C THR A 15 16.79 10.19 -0.31
N ARG A 16 16.01 9.32 -0.95
CA ARG A 16 16.56 8.09 -1.53
C ARG A 16 17.38 8.44 -2.78
N GLY A 17 18.68 8.17 -2.73
CA GLY A 17 19.64 8.42 -3.84
C GLY A 17 19.33 7.71 -5.16
N ARG A 18 18.33 6.82 -5.20
CA ARG A 18 17.67 6.35 -6.42
C ARG A 18 16.17 6.32 -6.17
N PHE A 19 15.40 7.02 -7.00
CA PHE A 19 13.96 6.77 -7.09
C PHE A 19 13.75 5.29 -7.39
N ARG A 20 12.72 4.66 -6.81
CA ARG A 20 12.29 3.34 -7.25
C ARG A 20 11.67 3.48 -8.63
N THR A 21 12.51 3.55 -9.67
CA THR A 21 12.09 3.58 -11.06
C THR A 21 11.67 2.17 -11.44
N THR A 22 10.43 1.83 -11.13
CA THR A 22 9.78 0.68 -11.76
C THR A 22 9.34 1.13 -13.15
N ARG A 23 9.86 0.51 -14.21
CA ARG A 23 9.38 0.69 -15.59
C ARG A 23 8.02 -0.01 -15.79
N ARG A 24 7.08 0.18 -14.87
CA ARG A 24 5.73 -0.38 -15.01
C ARG A 24 4.89 0.57 -15.81
N SER A 25 4.20 0.04 -16.81
CA SER A 25 3.12 0.78 -17.45
C SER A 25 1.99 1.04 -16.44
N ILE A 26 1.10 1.97 -16.79
CA ILE A 26 -0.14 2.17 -16.04
C ILE A 26 -0.95 0.86 -16.03
N GLU A 27 -0.97 0.15 -17.15
CA GLU A 27 -1.64 -1.14 -17.31
C GLU A 27 -1.10 -2.20 -16.32
N ASP A 28 0.23 -2.35 -16.22
CA ASP A 28 0.84 -3.28 -15.26
C ASP A 28 0.49 -2.93 -13.81
N SER A 29 0.40 -1.64 -13.51
CA SER A 29 0.02 -1.15 -12.19
C SER A 29 -1.44 -1.47 -11.86
N LEU A 30 -2.35 -1.31 -12.83
CA LEU A 30 -3.75 -1.70 -12.69
C LEU A 30 -3.91 -3.20 -12.55
N ARG A 31 -3.14 -3.98 -13.31
CA ARG A 31 -3.13 -5.45 -13.22
C ARG A 31 -2.67 -5.92 -11.84
N LEU A 32 -1.61 -5.32 -11.30
CA LEU A 32 -1.14 -5.60 -9.93
C LEU A 32 -2.18 -5.20 -8.88
N ALA A 33 -2.83 -4.05 -9.03
CA ALA A 33 -3.89 -3.63 -8.11
C ALA A 33 -5.08 -4.61 -8.11
N ARG A 34 -5.45 -5.12 -9.29
CA ARG A 34 -6.50 -6.14 -9.42
C ARG A 34 -6.11 -7.43 -8.71
N LEU A 35 -4.91 -7.95 -8.99
CA LEU A 35 -4.40 -9.18 -8.35
C LEU A 35 -4.29 -9.01 -6.83
N ALA A 36 -3.79 -7.87 -6.36
CA ALA A 36 -3.72 -7.58 -4.93
C ALA A 36 -5.10 -7.62 -4.27
N ARG A 37 -6.13 -7.04 -4.92
CA ARG A 37 -7.51 -7.07 -4.42
C ARG A 37 -8.11 -8.47 -4.40
N GLU A 38 -7.79 -9.32 -5.38
CA GLU A 38 -8.22 -10.72 -5.39
C GLU A 38 -7.55 -11.51 -4.25
N LEU A 39 -6.24 -11.34 -4.09
CA LEU A 39 -5.45 -12.06 -3.09
C LEU A 39 -5.74 -11.58 -1.65
N VAL A 40 -6.08 -10.30 -1.45
CA VAL A 40 -6.26 -9.75 -0.11
C VAL A 40 -7.27 -10.56 0.71
N ASN A 41 -8.34 -11.04 0.09
CA ASN A 41 -9.38 -11.81 0.77
C ASN A 41 -8.93 -13.23 1.13
N ALA A 42 -7.99 -13.79 0.36
CA ALA A 42 -7.44 -15.12 0.60
C ALA A 42 -6.39 -15.11 1.72
N TYR A 43 -5.61 -14.03 1.82
CA TYR A 43 -4.45 -13.99 2.72
C TYR A 43 -4.61 -13.05 3.91
N ILE A 44 -5.56 -12.12 3.89
CA ILE A 44 -5.71 -11.09 4.93
C ILE A 44 -7.12 -11.15 5.51
N GLU A 45 -7.21 -11.02 6.83
CA GLU A 45 -8.46 -10.78 7.54
C GLU A 45 -8.36 -9.51 8.38
N VAL A 46 -9.48 -8.82 8.54
CA VAL A 46 -9.57 -7.67 9.43
C VAL A 46 -9.97 -8.19 10.81
N ILE A 47 -9.07 -8.08 11.78
CA ILE A 47 -9.31 -8.56 13.15
C ILE A 47 -9.91 -7.49 14.05
N GLU A 48 -9.74 -6.21 13.72
CA GLU A 48 -10.26 -5.12 14.53
C GLU A 48 -10.55 -3.87 13.69
N TRP A 49 -11.65 -3.20 14.06
CA TRP A 49 -12.06 -1.90 13.54
C TRP A 49 -12.12 -0.89 14.69
N CYS A 50 -11.11 -0.03 14.77
CA CYS A 50 -11.10 1.10 15.72
C CYS A 50 -11.26 2.41 14.95
N GLY A 51 -12.50 2.81 14.69
CA GLY A 51 -12.80 4.02 13.91
C GLY A 51 -12.22 3.95 12.49
N GLU A 52 -11.26 4.84 12.17
CA GLU A 52 -10.58 4.86 10.86
C GLU A 52 -9.43 3.84 10.74
N ARG A 53 -9.09 3.15 11.83
CA ARG A 53 -7.93 2.25 11.87
C ARG A 53 -8.37 0.80 11.72
N ARG A 54 -7.79 0.11 10.74
CA ARG A 54 -8.00 -1.33 10.49
C ARG A 54 -6.77 -2.09 10.96
N VAL A 55 -6.98 -3.08 11.83
CA VAL A 55 -5.92 -4.03 12.19
C VAL A 55 -6.09 -5.26 11.30
N LEU A 56 -5.04 -5.57 10.54
CA LEU A 56 -5.02 -6.66 9.57
C LEU A 56 -4.15 -7.79 10.10
N ARG A 57 -4.60 -9.03 9.89
CA ARG A 57 -3.83 -10.25 10.18
C ARG A 57 -3.68 -11.09 8.92
N LEU A 58 -2.56 -11.79 8.80
CA LEU A 58 -2.41 -12.84 7.79
C LEU A 58 -3.21 -14.08 8.21
N LYS A 59 -3.99 -14.61 7.29
CA LYS A 59 -4.63 -15.92 7.44
C LYS A 59 -3.52 -16.99 7.44
N LYS A 60 -3.63 -17.96 8.34
CA LYS A 60 -2.70 -19.11 8.41
C LYS A 60 -2.93 -20.06 7.24
#